data_AF-A0A655AIS5-F1
#
_entry.id   AF-A0A655AIS5-F1
#
_cell.length_a   1.000
_cell.length_b   1.000
_cell.length_c   1.000
_cell.angle_alpha   90.00
_cell.angle_beta   90.00
_cell.angle_gamma   90.00
#
_symmetry.space_group_name_H-M   'P 1'
#
loop_
_entity.id
_entity.type
_entity.pdbx_description
1 polymer ?
#
loop_
_entity_poly.entity_id
_entity_poly.type
_entity_poly.pdbx_seq_one_letter_code
_entity_poly.pdbx_strand_id
1 'polypeptide(L)' 'MVWDGSNGMNNAMAYVATEPIEVWSFDVMSFVDHTATMEPITDSWYLTSIRAGLEPWSDGVGLGVDSFSAKVN' A
#
# COMPACT_ATOMS: atom_id res chain seq x y z
N MET A 1 -0.75 -10.28 7.51
CA MET A 1 -1.19 -9.60 8.75
C MET A 1 -1.67 -8.20 8.39
N VAL A 2 -2.63 -7.66 9.13
CA VAL A 2 -3.17 -6.30 8.91
C VAL A 2 -2.91 -5.47 10.16
N TRP A 3 -2.34 -4.28 9.98
CA TRP A 3 -2.15 -3.29 11.04
C TRP A 3 -2.98 -2.06 10.73
N ASP A 4 -3.68 -1.58 11.76
CA ASP A 4 -4.43 -0.35 11.76
C ASP A 4 -3.83 0.58 12.81
N GLY A 5 -3.56 1.82 12.43
CA GLY A 5 -2.93 2.79 13.31
C GLY A 5 -2.91 4.19 12.75
N SER A 6 -2.22 5.09 13.45
CA SER A 6 -2.07 6.49 13.07
C SER A 6 -0.64 6.95 13.33
N ASN A 7 -0.12 7.80 12.45
CA ASN A 7 1.17 8.48 12.66
C ASN A 7 0.99 9.87 13.32
N GLY A 8 -0.21 10.20 13.79
CA GLY A 8 -0.56 11.50 14.37
C GLY A 8 -0.99 12.57 13.36
N MET A 9 -0.80 12.34 12.06
CA MET A 9 -1.28 13.21 10.97
C MET A 9 -2.36 12.53 10.11
N ASN A 10 -2.23 11.22 9.87
CA ASN A 10 -3.18 10.42 9.12
C ASN A 10 -3.31 9.01 9.72
N ASN A 11 -4.45 8.39 9.47
CA ASN A 11 -4.63 6.96 9.70
C ASN A 11 -3.86 6.18 8.62
N ALA A 12 -3.41 4.97 8.96
CA ALA A 12 -2.59 4.13 8.11
C ALA A 12 -3.00 2.67 8.27
N MET A 13 -3.48 2.07 7.18
CA MET A 13 -3.69 0.63 7.06
C MET A 13 -2.50 -0.01 6.36
N ALA A 14 -1.82 -0.93 7.03
CA ALA A 14 -0.68 -1.67 6.49
C ALA A 14 -0.98 -3.16 6.36
N TYR A 15 -0.76 -3.69 5.16
CA TYR A 15 -0.97 -5.09 4.81
C TYR A 15 0.38 -5.77 4.61
N VAL A 16 0.74 -6.67 5.53
CA VAL A 16 2.06 -7.30 5.56
C VAL A 16 1.95 -8.74 5.04
N ALA A 17 2.67 -9.03 3.95
CA ALA A 17 2.83 -10.38 3.41
C ALA A 17 3.53 -11.29 4.42
N THR A 18 3.20 -12.58 4.43
CA THR A 18 3.82 -13.55 5.33
C THR A 18 5.19 -14.01 4.85
N GLU A 19 5.47 -13.86 3.55
CA GLU A 19 6.73 -14.20 2.89
C GLU A 19 7.09 -13.09 1.88
N PRO A 20 8.36 -12.93 1.48
CA PRO A 20 8.77 -11.95 0.48
C PRO A 20 8.05 -12.14 -0.86
N ILE A 21 7.62 -11.03 -1.48
CA ILE A 21 7.01 -11.02 -2.81
C ILE A 21 7.90 -10.17 -3.72
N GLU A 22 8.54 -10.80 -4.70
CA GLU A 22 9.45 -10.11 -5.63
C GLU A 22 8.72 -9.46 -6.80
N VAL A 23 7.69 -10.12 -7.34
CA VAL A 23 6.87 -9.63 -8.46
C VAL A 23 5.41 -9.91 -8.18
N TRP A 24 4.55 -8.91 -8.36
CA TRP A 24 3.12 -9.07 -8.14
C TRP A 24 2.28 -8.22 -9.10
N SER A 25 1.16 -8.78 -9.54
CA SER A 25 0.11 -8.07 -10.27
C SER A 25 -1.18 -8.25 -9.48
N PHE A 26 -1.83 -7.15 -9.14
CA PHE A 26 -2.99 -7.14 -8.25
C PHE A 26 -3.89 -5.95 -8.55
N ASP A 27 -5.10 -6.00 -7.98
CA ASP A 27 -6.04 -4.90 -8.00
C ASP A 27 -5.90 -4.08 -6.71
N VAL A 28 -5.52 -2.81 -6.84
CA VAL A 28 -5.42 -1.88 -5.71
C VAL A 28 -6.78 -1.69 -5.02
N MET A 29 -7.89 -1.78 -5.76
CA MET A 29 -9.23 -1.60 -5.19
C MET A 29 -9.57 -2.69 -4.18
N SER A 30 -9.03 -3.91 -4.30
CA SER A 30 -9.21 -4.96 -3.27
C SER A 30 -8.73 -4.52 -1.88
N PHE A 31 -7.67 -3.69 -1.81
CA PHE A 31 -7.18 -3.13 -0.56
C PHE A 31 -7.99 -1.94 -0.08
N VAL A 32 -8.49 -1.10 -1.00
CA VAL A 32 -9.38 0.03 -0.67
C VAL A 32 -10.68 -0.50 -0.07
N ASP A 33 -11.30 -1.49 -0.72
CA ASP A 33 -12.54 -2.10 -0.27
C ASP A 33 -12.39 -2.76 1.11
N HIS A 34 -11.30 -3.49 1.32
CA HIS A 34 -11.03 -4.07 2.64
C HIS A 34 -10.78 -2.99 3.70
N THR A 35 -10.11 -1.90 3.35
CA THR A 35 -9.90 -0.76 4.25
C THR A 35 -11.22 -0.12 4.66
N ALA A 36 -12.21 -0.04 3.76
CA ALA A 36 -13.56 0.46 4.07
C ALA A 36 -14.33 -0.42 5.09
N THR A 37 -13.90 -1.65 5.33
CA THR A 37 -14.47 -2.52 6.37
C THR A 37 -13.87 -2.27 7.77
N MET A 38 -12.75 -1.54 7.84
CA MET A 38 -11.98 -1.29 9.07
C MET A 38 -12.01 0.19 9.47
N GLU A 39 -11.93 1.09 8.49
CA GLU A 39 -11.85 2.54 8.66
C GLU A 39 -13.05 3.23 7.97
N PRO A 40 -13.49 4.41 8.45
CA PRO A 40 -14.67 5.11 7.93
C PRO A 40 -14.39 5.86 6.62
N ILE A 41 -13.72 5.20 5.67
CA ILE A 41 -13.58 5.70 4.30
C ILE A 41 -14.85 5.40 3.50
N THR A 42 -15.14 6.19 2.47
CA THR A 42 -16.35 6.03 1.65
C THR A 42 -16.02 6.16 0.18
N ASP A 43 -16.90 5.66 -0.69
CA ASP A 43 -16.75 5.72 -2.16
C ASP A 43 -16.73 7.15 -2.72
N SER A 44 -17.05 8.16 -1.89
CA SER A 44 -16.93 9.58 -2.25
C SER A 44 -15.51 10.15 -2.09
N TRP A 45 -14.59 9.39 -1.50
CA TRP A 45 -13.19 9.76 -1.34
C TRP A 45 -12.41 9.53 -2.64
N TYR A 46 -11.26 10.19 -2.76
CA TYR A 46 -10.44 10.13 -3.96
C TYR A 46 -9.18 9.29 -3.73
N LEU A 47 -8.89 8.36 -4.64
CA LEU A 47 -7.56 7.77 -4.76
C LEU A 47 -6.61 8.80 -5.39
N THR A 48 -5.68 9.32 -4.60
CA THR A 48 -4.82 10.44 -5.03
C THR A 48 -3.49 10.01 -5.65
N SER A 49 -2.95 8.86 -5.25
CA SER A 49 -1.73 8.30 -5.85
C SER A 49 -1.59 6.81 -5.58
N ILE A 50 -0.93 6.09 -6.49
CA ILE A 50 -0.45 4.70 -6.31
C ILE A 50 1.08 4.76 -6.41
N ARG A 51 1.79 4.28 -5.38
CA ARG A 51 3.26 4.34 -5.29
C ARG A 51 3.82 2.97 -4.94
N ALA A 52 4.98 2.63 -5.50
CA ALA A 52 5.77 1.46 -5.13
C ALA A 52 7.22 1.91 -4.90
N GLY A 53 7.84 1.42 -3.83
CA GLY A 53 9.17 1.84 -3.40
C GLY A 53 9.62 1.10 -2.15
N LEU A 54 10.67 1.61 -1.51
CA LEU A 54 11.28 1.01 -0.32
C LEU A 54 11.46 2.06 0.78
N GLU A 55 11.39 1.63 2.05
CA GLU A 55 11.61 2.44 3.24
C GLU A 55 12.84 1.93 4.03
N PRO A 56 14.07 2.23 3.61
CA PRO A 56 15.27 1.76 4.31
C PRO A 56 15.48 2.51 5.64
N TRP A 57 15.72 1.78 6.71
CA TRP A 57 16.17 2.34 7.99
C TRP A 57 17.70 2.37 8.14
N SER A 58 18.41 1.49 7.43
CA SER A 58 19.87 1.41 7.38
C SER A 58 20.29 0.66 6.12
N ASP A 59 21.41 1.08 5.50
CA ASP A 59 21.87 0.61 4.19
C ASP A 59 20.78 0.69 3.09
N GLY A 60 20.94 0.00 1.96
CA GLY A 60 19.95 -0.03 0.86
C GLY A 60 20.54 0.15 -0.54
N VAL A 61 21.85 0.31 -0.67
CA VAL A 61 22.52 0.33 -1.97
C VAL A 61 22.23 -0.97 -2.71
N GLY A 62 21.74 -0.85 -3.95
CA GLY A 62 21.39 -1.99 -4.80
C GLY A 62 19.91 -2.40 -4.74
N LEU A 63 19.12 -1.84 -3.81
CA LEU A 63 17.67 -2.01 -3.84
C LEU A 63 17.06 -1.18 -4.98
N GLY A 64 16.09 -1.75 -5.68
CA GLY A 64 15.45 -1.11 -6.82
C GLY A 64 14.07 -1.68 -7.12
N VAL A 65 13.26 -0.88 -7.80
CA VAL A 65 12.03 -1.34 -8.45
C VAL A 65 12.34 -1.44 -9.93
N ASP A 66 12.49 -2.66 -10.44
CA ASP A 66 12.90 -2.90 -11.83
C ASP A 66 11.83 -2.44 -12.83
N SER A 67 10.56 -2.61 -12.49
CA SER A 67 9.44 -2.11 -13.27
C SER A 67 8.21 -1.88 -12.40
N PHE A 68 7.40 -0.88 -12.75
CA PHE A 68 6.14 -0.57 -12.08
C PHE A 68 5.13 -0.06 -13.11
N SER A 69 3.87 -0.49 -12.98
CA SER A 69 2.76 0.05 -13.74
C SER A 69 1.52 0.14 -12.87
N ALA A 70 0.70 1.15 -13.11
CA ALA A 70 -0.58 1.32 -12.47
C ALA A 70 -1.57 1.94 -13.47
N LYS A 71 -2.82 1.48 -13.41
CA LYS A 71 -3.90 2.00 -14.24
C LYS A 71 -5.16 2.11 -13.38
N VAL A 72 -5.79 3.27 -13.43
CA VAL A 72 -7.15 3.51 -12.91
C VAL A 72 -8.06 3.58 -14.12
N ASN A 73 -9.13 2.78 -14.14
CA ASN A 73 -10.06 2.65 -15.28
C ASN A 73 -11.30 3.52 -15.11
#